data_AF-A0A1T5DZ74-F1
#
_entry.id   AF-A0A1T5DZ74-F1
#
_cell.length_a   1.000
_cell.length_b   1.000
_cell.length_c   1.000
_cell.angle_alpha   90.00
_cell.angle_beta   90.00
_cell.angle_gamma   90.00
#
_symmetry.space_group_name_H-M   'P 1'
#
loop_
_entity.id
_entity.type
_entity.pdbx_description
1 polymer ?
#
loop_
_entity_poly.entity_id
_entity_poly.type
_entity_poly.pdbx_seq_one_letter_code
_entity_poly.pdbx_strand_id
1 'polypeptide(L)'
;MKRNKKGIVFIPDISGYSRFVKRTDSKVGAEIIARLLNAVIQSNYLSFHISEIEGDAILFYRYGNTFPIKKVLKQYEVMLNAFNTEVNRLAIRYPQVKELSLKVVIHYGVIEAFTLKGFYKLYGNTVVEAHRLLKNNLGMDTYALITDSYLDNEKVNGDIGGYADGINQRGQICELFNDIGKICYSFFPFASASHYSGADKSMLAEA
;
A
#
# COMPACT_ATOMS: atom_id res chain seq x y z
N MET A 1 -17.91 -16.31 23.52
CA MET A 1 -16.61 -15.59 23.43
C MET A 1 -16.55 -14.88 22.08
N LYS A 2 -16.55 -13.54 22.05
CA LYS A 2 -16.22 -12.79 20.83
C LYS A 2 -14.74 -13.05 20.54
N ARG A 3 -14.42 -13.75 19.46
CA ARG A 3 -13.04 -13.82 18.97
C ARG A 3 -12.70 -12.42 18.49
N ASN A 4 -11.75 -11.73 19.14
CA ASN A 4 -11.14 -10.53 18.58
C ASN A 4 -10.59 -10.90 17.21
N LYS A 5 -11.21 -10.39 16.14
CA LYS A 5 -10.83 -10.75 14.77
C LYS A 5 -9.60 -9.91 14.40
N LYS A 6 -8.42 -10.47 14.61
CA LYS A 6 -7.20 -9.88 14.05
C LYS A 6 -7.21 -10.01 12.53
N GLY A 7 -6.60 -9.04 11.85
CA GLY A 7 -6.51 -9.03 10.41
C GLY A 7 -5.52 -8.01 9.88
N ILE A 8 -5.26 -8.13 8.59
CA ILE A 8 -4.41 -7.25 7.80
C ILE A 8 -5.26 -6.08 7.31
N VAL A 9 -4.73 -4.87 7.43
CA VAL A 9 -5.18 -3.68 6.70
C VAL A 9 -4.12 -3.36 5.65
N PHE A 10 -4.53 -3.18 4.40
CA PHE A 10 -3.66 -2.93 3.25
C PHE A 10 -4.26 -1.76 2.46
N ILE A 11 -3.57 -0.63 2.38
CA ILE A 11 -4.11 0.60 1.78
C ILE A 11 -3.18 1.10 0.68
N PRO A 12 -3.41 0.75 -0.59
CA PRO A 12 -2.82 1.46 -1.71
C PRO A 12 -3.43 2.86 -1.81
N ASP A 13 -2.58 3.85 -2.02
CA ASP A 13 -2.89 5.28 -2.02
C ASP A 13 -2.12 5.99 -3.13
N ILE A 14 -2.79 6.84 -3.90
CA ILE A 14 -2.19 7.52 -5.06
C ILE A 14 -1.45 8.79 -4.59
N SER A 15 -0.13 8.72 -4.58
CA SER A 15 0.72 9.90 -4.36
C SER A 15 0.53 10.92 -5.50
N GLY A 16 0.49 12.21 -5.14
CA GLY A 16 0.27 13.32 -6.09
C GLY A 16 -1.20 13.66 -6.38
N TYR A 17 -2.16 12.87 -5.88
CA TYR A 17 -3.59 13.03 -6.13
C TYR A 17 -4.14 14.44 -5.86
N SER A 18 -3.88 15.00 -4.68
CA SER A 18 -4.39 16.32 -4.31
C SER A 18 -3.97 17.43 -5.28
N ARG A 19 -2.77 17.32 -5.85
CA ARG A 19 -2.26 18.27 -6.86
C ARG A 19 -2.92 18.03 -8.21
N PHE A 20 -3.06 16.78 -8.60
CA PHE A 20 -3.69 16.35 -9.84
C PHE A 20 -5.15 16.81 -9.93
N VAL A 21 -5.94 16.62 -8.86
CA VAL A 21 -7.35 17.05 -8.80
C VAL A 21 -7.49 18.56 -8.92
N LYS A 22 -6.58 19.35 -8.34
CA LYS A 22 -6.60 20.82 -8.44
C LYS A 22 -6.30 21.34 -9.85
N ARG A 23 -5.58 20.57 -10.66
CA ARG A 23 -5.05 20.99 -11.97
C ARG A 23 -5.79 20.38 -13.15
N THR A 24 -6.65 19.39 -12.92
CA THR A 24 -7.33 18.64 -13.97
C THR A 24 -8.82 18.96 -13.93
N ASP A 25 -9.46 19.03 -15.10
CA ASP A 25 -10.92 19.09 -15.16
C ASP A 25 -11.55 17.98 -14.32
N SER A 26 -12.60 18.31 -13.56
CA SER A 26 -13.21 17.40 -12.59
C SER A 26 -13.72 16.09 -13.20
N LYS A 27 -14.32 16.14 -14.40
CA LYS A 27 -14.86 14.93 -15.06
C LYS A 27 -13.73 14.07 -15.59
N VAL A 28 -12.76 14.69 -16.25
CA VAL A 28 -11.56 14.00 -16.76
C VAL A 28 -10.77 13.38 -15.61
N GLY A 29 -10.57 14.12 -14.52
CA GLY A 29 -9.86 13.66 -13.33
C GLY A 29 -10.54 12.46 -12.68
N ALA A 30 -11.87 12.51 -12.50
CA ALA A 30 -12.63 11.40 -11.94
C ALA A 30 -12.53 10.13 -12.81
N GLU A 31 -12.60 10.25 -14.14
CA GLU A 31 -12.44 9.10 -15.05
C GLU A 31 -11.05 8.47 -14.95
N ILE A 32 -10.00 9.30 -14.92
CA ILE A 32 -8.61 8.85 -14.79
C ILE A 32 -8.41 8.09 -13.49
N ILE A 33 -8.81 8.68 -12.35
CA ILE A 33 -8.63 8.07 -11.04
C ILE A 33 -9.42 6.76 -10.95
N ALA A 34 -10.66 6.73 -11.44
CA ALA A 34 -11.45 5.50 -11.47
C ALA A 34 -10.75 4.37 -12.25
N ARG A 35 -10.13 4.69 -13.39
CA ARG A 35 -9.37 3.71 -14.19
C ARG A 35 -8.13 3.20 -13.47
N LEU A 36 -7.38 4.09 -12.84
CA LEU A 36 -6.18 3.75 -12.06
C LEU A 36 -6.53 2.85 -10.86
N LEU A 37 -7.56 3.21 -10.08
CA LEU A 37 -8.02 2.41 -8.95
C LEU A 37 -8.57 1.05 -9.40
N ASN A 38 -9.28 1.01 -10.53
CA ASN A 38 -9.77 -0.25 -11.08
C ASN A 38 -8.60 -1.19 -11.46
N ALA A 39 -7.51 -0.67 -12.03
CA ALA A 39 -6.31 -1.47 -12.33
C ALA A 39 -5.67 -2.07 -11.07
N VAL A 40 -5.62 -1.29 -9.98
CA VAL A 40 -5.16 -1.78 -8.66
C VAL A 40 -6.09 -2.86 -8.11
N ILE A 41 -7.40 -2.66 -8.17
CA ILE A 41 -8.40 -3.63 -7.68
C ILE A 41 -8.31 -4.96 -8.43
N GLN A 42 -8.22 -4.92 -9.76
CA GLN A 42 -8.12 -6.14 -10.59
C GLN A 42 -6.82 -6.92 -10.35
N SER A 43 -5.82 -6.28 -9.77
CA SER A 43 -4.51 -6.85 -9.47
C SER A 43 -4.39 -7.48 -8.07
N ASN A 44 -5.50 -7.54 -7.31
CA ASN A 44 -5.58 -8.12 -5.96
C ASN A 44 -5.63 -9.66 -5.97
N TYR A 45 -4.47 -10.32 -6.12
CA TYR A 45 -4.39 -11.78 -6.14
C TYR A 45 -4.43 -12.43 -4.74
N LEU A 46 -4.07 -11.70 -3.67
CA LEU A 46 -4.19 -12.18 -2.29
C LEU A 46 -5.64 -12.18 -1.77
N SER A 47 -6.60 -11.81 -2.63
CA SER A 47 -8.03 -11.85 -2.34
C SER A 47 -8.39 -11.06 -1.08
N PHE A 48 -7.82 -9.85 -0.93
CA PHE A 48 -8.27 -8.94 0.11
C PHE A 48 -9.70 -8.46 -0.19
N HIS A 49 -10.49 -8.23 0.85
CA HIS A 49 -11.81 -7.63 0.72
C HIS A 49 -11.68 -6.10 0.65
N ILE A 50 -12.49 -5.45 -0.20
CA ILE A 50 -12.61 -3.99 -0.19
C ILE A 50 -13.58 -3.62 0.93
N SER A 51 -13.10 -2.81 1.89
CA SER A 51 -14.01 -2.15 2.83
C SER A 51 -14.49 -0.82 2.28
N GLU A 52 -13.59 -0.06 1.65
CA GLU A 52 -13.87 1.31 1.24
C GLU A 52 -12.98 1.75 0.09
N ILE A 53 -13.48 2.72 -0.68
CA ILE A 53 -12.72 3.49 -1.66
C ILE A 53 -12.96 4.97 -1.31
N GLU A 54 -11.90 5.70 -0.94
CA GLU A 54 -11.97 7.11 -0.52
C GLU A 54 -11.06 7.95 -1.41
N GLY A 55 -11.62 8.67 -2.39
CA GLY A 55 -10.83 9.51 -3.28
C GLY A 55 -9.79 8.69 -4.05
N ASP A 56 -8.54 8.76 -3.61
CA ASP A 56 -7.34 8.11 -4.12
C ASP A 56 -6.91 6.80 -3.42
N ALA A 57 -7.55 6.45 -2.31
CA ALA A 57 -7.18 5.28 -1.52
C ALA A 57 -8.19 4.14 -1.63
N ILE A 58 -7.70 2.90 -1.59
CA ILE A 58 -8.55 1.71 -1.43
C ILE A 58 -8.22 1.06 -0.09
N LEU A 59 -9.19 0.94 0.81
CA LEU A 59 -9.01 0.21 2.04
C LEU A 59 -9.31 -1.27 1.80
N PHE A 60 -8.25 -2.07 1.66
CA PHE A 60 -8.33 -3.52 1.66
C PHE A 60 -8.16 -4.08 3.07
N TYR A 61 -8.83 -5.20 3.34
CA TYR A 61 -8.65 -5.95 4.58
C TYR A 61 -8.78 -7.46 4.39
N ARG A 62 -8.20 -8.21 5.34
CA ARG A 62 -8.39 -9.66 5.45
C ARG A 62 -8.26 -10.12 6.89
N TYR A 63 -9.25 -10.84 7.40
CA TYR A 63 -9.17 -11.48 8.71
C TYR A 63 -8.24 -12.69 8.69
N GLY A 64 -7.60 -12.97 9.83
CA GLY A 64 -6.69 -14.09 10.00
C GLY A 64 -5.23 -13.65 10.08
N ASN A 65 -4.32 -14.61 9.89
CA ASN A 65 -2.90 -14.40 10.06
C ASN A 65 -2.29 -13.52 8.95
N THR A 66 -1.15 -12.91 9.26
CA THR A 66 -0.28 -12.23 8.29
C THR A 66 0.21 -13.19 7.21
N PHE A 67 0.43 -12.67 6.00
CA PHE A 67 1.22 -13.37 4.99
C PHE A 67 2.72 -13.11 5.18
N PRO A 68 3.61 -13.98 4.66
CA PRO A 68 5.03 -13.70 4.59
C PRO A 68 5.31 -12.36 3.91
N ILE A 69 6.31 -11.61 4.39
CA ILE A 69 6.62 -10.26 3.90
C ILE A 69 6.80 -10.25 2.37
N LYS A 70 7.55 -11.22 1.84
CA LYS A 70 7.76 -11.40 0.38
C LYS A 70 6.43 -11.47 -0.40
N LYS A 71 5.42 -12.16 0.15
CA LYS A 71 4.12 -12.31 -0.54
C LYS A 71 3.33 -11.00 -0.58
N VAL A 72 3.39 -10.19 0.46
CA VAL A 72 2.62 -8.93 0.49
C VAL A 72 3.34 -7.81 -0.27
N LEU A 73 4.67 -7.77 -0.21
CA LEU A 73 5.45 -6.92 -1.10
C LEU A 73 5.21 -7.28 -2.57
N LYS A 74 5.12 -8.57 -2.91
CA LYS A 74 4.76 -9.00 -4.27
C LYS A 74 3.35 -8.56 -4.68
N GLN A 75 2.38 -8.58 -3.76
CA GLN A 75 1.03 -8.07 -4.01
C GLN A 75 1.05 -6.59 -4.37
N TYR A 76 1.80 -5.81 -3.61
CA TYR A 76 1.97 -4.39 -3.92
C TYR A 76 2.70 -4.18 -5.25
N GLU A 77 3.77 -4.93 -5.53
CA GLU A 77 4.51 -4.84 -6.80
C GLU A 77 3.60 -5.09 -8.01
N VAL A 78 2.74 -6.11 -7.94
CA VAL A 78 1.79 -6.43 -9.03
C VAL A 78 0.77 -5.29 -9.23
N MET A 79 0.24 -4.73 -8.14
CA MET A 79 -0.64 -3.56 -8.19
C MET A 79 0.06 -2.32 -8.76
N LEU A 80 1.30 -2.05 -8.33
CA LEU A 80 2.11 -0.93 -8.81
C LEU A 80 2.40 -1.06 -10.31
N ASN A 81 2.73 -2.27 -10.78
CA ASN A 81 2.96 -2.52 -12.21
C ASN A 81 1.70 -2.26 -13.04
N ALA A 82 0.54 -2.77 -12.61
CA ALA A 82 -0.73 -2.52 -13.29
C ALA A 82 -1.11 -1.03 -13.30
N PHE A 83 -0.91 -0.35 -12.16
CA PHE A 83 -1.09 1.10 -12.05
C PHE A 83 -0.19 1.84 -13.05
N ASN A 84 1.11 1.54 -13.10
CA ASN A 84 2.06 2.18 -14.02
C ASN A 84 1.74 1.91 -15.50
N THR A 85 1.29 0.70 -15.83
CA THR A 85 0.80 0.39 -17.18
C THR A 85 -0.37 1.29 -17.56
N GLU A 86 -1.34 1.47 -16.66
CA GLU A 86 -2.50 2.33 -16.91
C GLU A 86 -2.12 3.82 -16.95
N VAL A 87 -1.21 4.29 -16.10
CA VAL A 87 -0.61 5.63 -16.17
C VAL A 87 0.00 5.87 -17.54
N ASN A 88 0.85 4.96 -18.03
CA ASN A 88 1.50 5.10 -19.33
C ASN A 88 0.49 5.14 -20.48
N ARG A 89 -0.57 4.34 -20.41
CA ARG A 89 -1.67 4.36 -21.39
C ARG A 89 -2.42 5.68 -21.39
N LEU A 90 -2.75 6.20 -20.20
CA LEU A 90 -3.45 7.47 -20.02
C LEU A 90 -2.59 8.67 -20.44
N ALA A 91 -1.29 8.61 -20.19
CA ALA A 91 -0.34 9.69 -20.44
C ALA A 91 -0.21 10.07 -21.92
N ILE A 92 -0.60 9.18 -22.84
CA ILE A 92 -0.68 9.48 -24.28
C ILE A 92 -1.62 10.67 -24.54
N ARG A 93 -2.74 10.73 -23.80
CA ARG A 93 -3.74 11.81 -23.92
C ARG A 93 -3.66 12.82 -22.79
N TYR A 94 -3.23 12.40 -21.61
CA TYR A 94 -3.19 13.21 -20.39
C TYR A 94 -1.80 13.15 -19.74
N PRO A 95 -0.80 13.88 -20.27
CA PRO A 95 0.58 13.79 -19.80
C PRO A 95 0.75 14.03 -18.30
N GLN A 96 -0.10 14.86 -17.69
CA GLN A 96 -0.07 15.18 -16.27
C GLN A 96 -0.31 13.96 -15.35
N VAL A 97 -0.86 12.86 -15.88
CA VAL A 97 -1.06 11.60 -15.12
C VAL A 97 0.28 10.99 -14.73
N LYS A 98 1.39 11.31 -15.42
CA LYS A 98 2.74 10.86 -15.04
C LYS A 98 3.23 11.42 -13.70
N GLU A 99 2.59 12.46 -13.16
CA GLU A 99 2.89 12.98 -11.82
C GLU A 99 2.29 12.10 -10.71
N LEU A 100 1.44 11.12 -11.06
CA LEU A 100 0.84 10.19 -10.10
C LEU A 100 1.72 8.96 -9.94
N SER A 101 1.86 8.51 -8.69
CA SER A 101 2.43 7.21 -8.36
C SER A 101 1.58 6.51 -7.32
N LEU A 102 1.96 5.28 -6.96
CA LEU A 102 1.25 4.51 -5.95
C LEU A 102 2.19 4.26 -4.77
N LYS A 103 1.66 4.34 -3.56
CA LYS A 103 2.29 3.84 -2.33
C LYS A 103 1.33 2.89 -1.62
N VAL A 104 1.82 2.15 -0.62
CA VAL A 104 0.95 1.31 0.22
C VAL A 104 1.32 1.37 1.70
N VAL A 105 0.30 1.37 2.55
CA VAL A 105 0.42 1.11 4.00
C VAL A 105 -0.08 -0.28 4.32
N ILE A 106 0.71 -1.06 5.07
CA ILE A 106 0.44 -2.43 5.46
C ILE A 106 0.54 -2.54 6.98
N HIS A 107 -0.58 -2.88 7.60
CA HIS A 107 -0.73 -2.90 9.05
C HIS A 107 -1.49 -4.13 9.51
N TYR A 108 -1.38 -4.47 10.79
CA TYR A 108 -1.96 -5.66 11.37
C TYR A 108 -2.40 -5.43 12.80
N GLY A 109 -3.61 -5.87 13.13
CA GLY A 109 -4.11 -5.73 14.49
C GLY A 109 -5.56 -6.18 14.61
N VAL A 110 -6.22 -5.77 15.69
CA VAL A 110 -7.62 -6.11 15.93
C VAL A 110 -8.49 -5.23 15.06
N ILE A 111 -9.32 -5.86 14.23
CA ILE A 111 -10.26 -5.18 13.34
C ILE A 111 -11.67 -5.60 13.75
N GLU A 112 -12.48 -4.63 14.14
CA GLU A 112 -13.92 -4.82 14.28
C GLU A 112 -14.63 -4.32 13.02
N ALA A 113 -15.88 -4.73 12.85
CA ALA A 113 -16.71 -4.23 11.78
C ALA A 113 -18.16 -4.11 12.24
N PHE A 114 -18.86 -3.15 11.66
CA PHE A 114 -20.29 -2.97 11.84
C PHE A 114 -20.97 -2.77 10.49
N THR A 115 -22.27 -3.04 10.44
CA THR A 115 -23.09 -2.79 9.25
C THR A 115 -24.15 -1.76 9.59
N LEU A 116 -24.29 -0.75 8.74
CA LEU A 116 -25.29 0.29 8.88
C LEU A 116 -26.00 0.48 7.54
N LYS A 117 -27.30 0.18 7.46
CA LYS A 117 -28.12 0.35 6.24
C LYS A 117 -27.49 -0.26 4.97
N GLY A 118 -26.86 -1.43 5.09
CA GLY A 118 -26.19 -2.12 3.98
C GLY A 118 -24.72 -1.73 3.76
N PHE A 119 -24.22 -0.68 4.43
CA PHE A 119 -22.81 -0.33 4.40
C PHE A 119 -22.04 -1.15 5.44
N TYR A 120 -21.06 -1.93 4.99
CA TYR A 120 -20.10 -2.61 5.85
C TYR A 120 -18.91 -1.69 6.11
N LYS A 121 -18.59 -1.44 7.39
CA LYS A 121 -17.54 -0.51 7.80
C LYS A 121 -16.62 -1.18 8.81
N LEU A 122 -15.31 -1.08 8.58
CA LEU A 122 -14.32 -1.45 9.58
C LEU A 122 -14.24 -0.39 10.68
N TYR A 123 -13.88 -0.82 11.88
CA TYR A 123 -13.76 0.03 13.06
C TYR A 123 -12.65 -0.47 13.98
N GLY A 124 -11.99 0.47 14.66
CA GLY A 124 -10.99 0.19 15.68
C GLY A 124 -9.65 0.86 15.41
N ASN A 125 -8.77 0.82 16.40
CA ASN A 125 -7.47 1.51 16.37
C ASN A 125 -6.64 1.13 15.14
N THR A 126 -6.57 -0.15 14.78
CA THR A 126 -5.81 -0.61 13.59
C THR A 126 -6.24 0.10 12.30
N VAL A 127 -7.53 0.44 12.14
CA VAL A 127 -8.01 1.19 10.97
C VAL A 127 -7.56 2.65 11.06
N VAL A 128 -7.71 3.28 12.22
CA VAL A 128 -7.31 4.67 12.47
C VAL A 128 -5.79 4.85 12.27
N GLU A 129 -5.00 3.95 12.83
CA GLU A 129 -3.53 3.90 12.72
C GLU A 129 -3.10 3.79 11.25
N ALA A 130 -3.70 2.89 10.48
CA ALA A 130 -3.40 2.74 9.05
C ALA A 130 -3.71 4.02 8.25
N HIS A 131 -4.84 4.67 8.50
CA HIS A 131 -5.18 5.94 7.84
C HIS A 131 -4.24 7.08 8.25
N ARG A 132 -3.82 7.14 9.52
CA ARG A 132 -2.88 8.15 10.01
C ARG A 132 -1.52 8.00 9.35
N LEU A 133 -1.06 6.76 9.18
CA LEU A 133 0.16 6.45 8.47
C LEU A 133 0.12 6.90 7.01
N LEU A 134 -1.02 7.05 6.34
CA LEU A 134 -1.06 7.57 4.95
C LEU A 134 -0.56 9.03 4.85
N LYS A 135 -0.69 9.81 5.93
CA LYS A 135 -0.29 11.23 5.99
C LYS A 135 1.20 11.45 6.29
N ASN A 136 2.01 10.40 6.19
CA ASN A 136 3.46 10.50 6.36
C ASN A 136 4.14 11.30 5.22
N ASN A 137 5.35 11.78 5.49
CA ASN A 137 6.23 12.36 4.48
C ASN A 137 7.62 11.71 4.55
N LEU A 138 7.83 10.70 3.71
CA LEU A 138 9.11 9.98 3.60
C LEU A 138 10.04 10.53 2.51
N GLY A 139 9.70 11.67 1.89
CA GLY A 139 10.48 12.23 0.77
C GLY A 139 10.47 11.38 -0.50
N MET A 140 9.54 10.42 -0.59
CA MET A 140 9.38 9.51 -1.71
C MET A 140 7.89 9.21 -1.94
N ASP A 141 7.52 8.96 -3.19
CA ASP A 141 6.12 8.82 -3.59
C ASP A 141 5.73 7.37 -3.97
N THR A 142 6.71 6.47 -4.06
CA THR A 142 6.51 5.06 -4.41
C THR A 142 7.21 4.13 -3.42
N TYR A 143 6.44 3.54 -2.50
CA TYR A 143 6.97 2.69 -1.44
C TYR A 143 5.89 1.80 -0.81
N ALA A 144 6.33 0.75 -0.12
CA ALA A 144 5.49 0.04 0.84
C ALA A 144 5.94 0.37 2.26
N LEU A 145 5.00 0.75 3.13
CA LEU A 145 5.20 0.95 4.56
C LEU A 145 4.61 -0.25 5.30
N ILE A 146 5.43 -0.92 6.11
CA ILE A 146 5.01 -2.08 6.91
C ILE A 146 5.28 -1.80 8.38
N THR A 147 4.22 -1.80 9.19
CA THR A 147 4.33 -1.59 10.64
C THR A 147 4.98 -2.76 11.36
N ASP A 148 5.62 -2.50 12.50
CA ASP A 148 6.22 -3.55 13.33
C ASP A 148 5.17 -4.55 13.82
N SER A 149 3.94 -4.11 14.10
CA SER A 149 2.84 -5.00 14.44
C SER A 149 2.59 -6.09 13.38
N TYR A 150 2.80 -5.79 12.10
CA TYR A 150 2.73 -6.76 11.01
C TYR A 150 3.97 -7.66 11.02
N LEU A 151 5.16 -7.06 11.09
CA LEU A 151 6.44 -7.77 11.03
C LEU A 151 6.62 -8.77 12.18
N ASP A 152 6.19 -8.41 13.39
CA ASP A 152 6.34 -9.27 14.56
C ASP A 152 5.34 -10.42 14.55
N ASN A 153 4.13 -10.22 14.00
CA ASN A 153 3.17 -11.31 13.87
C ASN A 153 3.47 -12.25 12.69
N GLU A 154 4.27 -11.81 11.71
CA GLU A 154 4.75 -12.68 10.65
C GLU A 154 5.80 -13.68 11.16
N LYS A 155 6.77 -13.21 11.95
CA LYS A 155 7.80 -14.05 12.59
C LYS A 155 7.23 -15.16 13.49
N VAL A 156 6.03 -14.96 14.04
CA VAL A 156 5.36 -15.94 14.89
C VAL A 156 4.69 -17.07 14.08
N ASN A 157 4.45 -16.87 12.77
CA ASN A 157 3.66 -17.77 11.93
C ASN A 157 4.46 -18.56 10.87
N GLY A 158 5.79 -18.43 10.81
CA GLY A 158 6.63 -19.11 9.83
C GLY A 158 8.11 -19.15 10.21
N ASP A 159 8.81 -20.17 9.71
CA ASP A 159 10.19 -20.55 10.02
C ASP A 159 11.21 -19.41 9.88
N ILE A 160 12.18 -19.40 10.79
CA ILE A 160 13.16 -18.32 11.00
C ILE A 160 14.19 -18.38 9.88
N GLY A 161 13.97 -17.69 8.77
CA GLY A 161 15.05 -17.51 7.80
C GLY A 161 14.58 -17.26 6.39
N GLY A 162 15.05 -16.17 5.81
CA GLY A 162 14.96 -15.98 4.36
C GLY A 162 14.67 -14.57 3.89
N TYR A 163 14.43 -13.62 4.81
CA TYR A 163 14.45 -12.19 4.48
C TYR A 163 15.24 -11.32 5.47
N ALA A 164 15.56 -11.81 6.68
CA ALA A 164 16.33 -11.05 7.65
C ALA A 164 17.72 -10.60 7.14
N ASP A 165 18.39 -11.40 6.31
CA ASP A 165 19.75 -11.10 5.82
C ASP A 165 19.82 -10.00 4.75
N GLY A 166 18.70 -9.62 4.13
CA GLY A 166 18.66 -8.54 3.13
C GLY A 166 18.21 -7.17 3.66
N ILE A 167 17.74 -7.09 4.90
CA ILE A 167 17.12 -5.88 5.48
C ILE A 167 18.07 -5.12 6.42
N ASN A 168 19.38 -5.29 6.25
CA ASN A 168 20.41 -4.54 7.00
C ASN A 168 20.46 -3.04 6.67
N GLN A 169 19.46 -2.50 5.96
CA GLN A 169 19.25 -1.06 5.75
C GLN A 169 17.86 -0.60 6.22
N ARG A 170 17.33 -1.12 7.33
CA ARG A 170 16.10 -0.58 7.93
C ARG A 170 16.35 0.82 8.49
N GLY A 171 15.83 1.83 7.82
CA GLY A 171 15.29 2.98 8.54
C GLY A 171 14.02 2.55 9.27
N GLN A 172 14.13 2.04 10.50
CA GLN A 172 12.96 1.90 11.37
C GLN A 172 12.60 3.31 11.85
N ILE A 173 11.39 3.74 11.54
CA ILE A 173 10.88 5.04 11.98
C ILE A 173 9.81 4.76 13.03
N CYS A 174 9.89 5.45 14.15
CA CYS A 174 8.87 5.44 15.17
C CYS A 174 8.32 6.85 15.32
N GLU A 175 7.04 7.02 15.04
CA GLU A 175 6.33 8.28 15.21
C GLU A 175 5.43 8.21 16.44
N LEU A 176 5.39 9.29 17.21
CA LEU A 176 4.47 9.45 18.33
C LEU A 176 3.31 10.33 17.87
N PHE A 177 2.12 9.77 17.91
CA PHE A 177 0.89 10.47 17.58
C PHE A 177 0.09 10.72 18.87
N ASN A 178 -0.42 11.94 19.03
CA ASN A 178 -1.09 12.37 20.27
C ASN A 178 -2.35 11.54 20.62
N ASP A 179 -3.05 11.02 19.62
CA ASP A 179 -4.36 10.37 19.70
C ASP A 179 -4.31 8.84 19.61
N ILE A 180 -3.22 8.26 19.08
CA ILE A 180 -3.07 6.81 18.85
C ILE A 180 -1.80 6.21 19.48
N GLY A 181 -0.88 7.04 19.98
CA GLY A 181 0.35 6.59 20.62
C GLY A 181 1.50 6.36 19.63
N LYS A 182 2.47 5.54 20.05
CA LYS A 182 3.70 5.29 19.30
C LYS A 182 3.49 4.19 18.26
N ILE A 183 3.77 4.48 16.99
CA ILE A 183 3.76 3.49 15.91
C ILE A 183 5.15 3.42 15.29
N CYS A 184 5.69 2.22 15.21
CA CYS A 184 6.95 1.94 14.52
C CYS A 184 6.69 1.18 13.23
N TYR A 185 7.45 1.52 12.19
CA TYR A 185 7.34 0.91 10.87
C TYR A 185 8.66 0.94 10.11
N SER A 186 8.73 0.10 9.09
CA SER A 186 9.79 0.09 8.08
C SER A 186 9.19 0.45 6.71
N PHE A 187 9.96 1.12 5.86
CA PHE A 187 9.57 1.38 4.47
C PHE A 187 10.45 0.62 3.49
N PHE A 188 9.87 0.24 2.36
CA PHE A 188 10.49 -0.50 1.27
C PHE A 188 10.34 0.35 0.02
N PRO A 189 11.41 1.01 -0.45
CA PRO A 189 11.42 1.72 -1.71
C PRO A 189 11.09 0.81 -2.88
N PHE A 190 10.25 1.30 -3.80
CA PHE A 190 10.07 0.69 -5.11
C PHE A 190 10.54 1.72 -6.13
N ALA A 191 11.54 1.36 -6.94
CA ALA A 191 12.03 2.25 -7.98
C ALA A 191 10.86 2.62 -8.91
N SER A 192 10.57 3.91 -9.05
CA SER A 192 9.69 4.37 -10.12
C SER A 192 10.36 4.00 -11.44
N ALA A 193 9.62 3.35 -12.35
CA ALA A 193 10.13 2.91 -13.64
C ALA A 193 10.50 4.05 -14.61
N SER A 194 10.83 5.24 -14.11
CA SER A 194 11.33 6.40 -14.84
C SER A 194 12.86 6.50 -14.88
N HIS A 195 13.60 5.55 -14.31
CA HIS A 195 15.08 5.48 -14.42
C HIS A 195 15.65 4.18 -15.02
N TYR A 196 14.82 3.24 -15.47
CA TYR A 196 15.29 2.08 -16.25
C TYR A 196 15.33 2.37 -17.76
N SER A 197 15.92 3.51 -18.15
CA SER A 197 16.46 3.68 -19.51
C SER A 197 17.99 3.75 -19.41
N GLY A 198 18.63 2.59 -19.53
CA GLY A 198 20.06 2.46 -19.74
C GLY A 198 20.89 2.21 -18.48
N ALA A 199 20.92 0.96 -18.00
CA ALA A 199 22.08 0.43 -17.29
C ALA A 199 22.09 -1.11 -17.41
N ASP A 200 23.13 -1.58 -18.10
CA ASP A 200 23.68 -2.93 -18.25
C ASP A 200 22.83 -4.18 -18.06
N LYS A 201 22.70 -4.89 -19.17
CA LYS A 201 22.34 -6.31 -19.29
C LYS A 201 23.52 -7.26 -19.03
N SER A 202 24.59 -6.81 -18.38
CA SER A 202 25.82 -7.60 -18.23
C SER A 202 26.26 -7.74 -16.77
N MET A 203 25.46 -8.36 -15.91
CA MET A 203 25.94 -9.02 -14.67
C MET A 203 25.00 -10.17 -14.22
N LEU A 204 24.60 -11.02 -15.17
CA LEU A 204 24.11 -12.37 -14.85
C LEU A 204 24.96 -13.39 -15.61
N ALA A 205 26.24 -13.41 -15.25
CA ALA A 205 27.10 -14.56 -15.42
C ALA A 205 27.94 -14.66 -14.14
N GLU A 206 27.95 -15.85 -13.54
CA GLU A 206 28.83 -16.28 -12.45
C GLU A 206 28.42 -15.88 -11.02
N ALA A 207 27.57 -16.73 -10.42
CA ALA A 207 27.82 -17.42 -9.14
C ALA A 207 26.72 -18.48 -8.90
#